data_AF-A0A800FIY6-F1
#
_entry.id   AF-A0A800FIY6-F1
#
_cell.length_a   1.000
_cell.length_b   1.000
_cell.length_c   1.000
_cell.angle_alpha   90.00
_cell.angle_beta   90.00
_cell.angle_gamma   90.00
#
_symmetry.space_group_name_H-M   'P 1'
#
loop_
_entity.id
_entity.type
_entity.pdbx_description
1 polymer ?
#
loop_
_entity_poly.entity_id
_entity_poly.type
_entity_poly.pdbx_seq_one_letter_code
_entity_poly.pdbx_strand_id
1 'polypeptide(L)'
;FEPLLMGITRASLNTESFISAASFQETTRVLTNAATAGQTDYLRGLKENVAVGRLIPAGTGLHEYRNIIVGNTSEEQDDAESIQKAVS
;
A
#
# COMPACT_ATOMS: atom_id res chain seq x y z
N PHE A 1 -16.30 26.28 -0.14
CA PHE A 1 -16.38 24.84 -0.45
C PHE A 1 -17.76 24.35 -0.08
N GLU A 2 -18.46 23.67 -0.98
CA GLU A 2 -19.77 23.08 -0.74
C GLU A 2 -19.69 21.55 -0.93
N PRO A 3 -20.37 20.74 -0.10
CA PRO A 3 -20.33 19.29 -0.20
C PRO A 3 -21.03 18.82 -1.49
N LEU A 4 -20.38 17.93 -2.24
CA LEU A 4 -20.92 17.32 -3.45
C LEU A 4 -21.34 15.87 -3.17
N LEU A 5 -22.62 15.56 -3.36
CA LEU A 5 -23.11 14.18 -3.29
C LEU A 5 -22.93 13.48 -4.64
N MET A 6 -22.23 12.35 -4.65
CA MET A 6 -22.00 11.52 -5.84
C MET A 6 -22.53 10.10 -5.62
N GLY A 7 -23.13 9.51 -6.66
CA GLY A 7 -23.47 8.08 -6.65
C GLY A 7 -22.22 7.20 -6.71
N ILE A 8 -22.36 5.93 -6.28
CA ILE A 8 -21.22 5.00 -6.15
C ILE A 8 -20.41 4.83 -7.43
N THR A 9 -21.07 4.78 -8.60
CA THR A 9 -20.41 4.65 -9.91
C THR A 9 -19.56 5.87 -10.23
N ARG A 10 -20.10 7.07 -10.03
CA ARG A 10 -19.35 8.33 -10.26
C ARG A 10 -18.24 8.52 -9.24
N ALA A 11 -18.47 8.17 -7.98
CA ALA A 11 -17.44 8.23 -6.96
C ALA A 11 -16.27 7.26 -7.29
N SER A 12 -16.59 6.05 -7.78
CA SER A 12 -15.57 5.04 -8.15
C SER A 12 -14.77 5.40 -9.40
N LEU A 13 -15.36 6.14 -10.36
CA LEU A 13 -14.65 6.64 -11.53
C LEU A 13 -13.79 7.88 -11.25
N ASN A 14 -14.08 8.63 -10.19
CA ASN A 14 -13.33 9.83 -9.78
C ASN A 14 -12.29 9.53 -8.67
N THR A 15 -11.85 8.28 -8.53
CA THR A 15 -10.77 7.94 -7.58
C THR A 15 -9.44 8.50 -8.09
N GLU A 16 -8.54 8.87 -7.18
CA GLU A 16 -7.21 9.40 -7.56
C GLU A 16 -6.35 8.38 -8.33
N SER A 17 -6.49 7.09 -8.00
CA SER A 17 -5.79 6.01 -8.70
C SER A 17 -6.47 5.72 -10.04
N PHE A 18 -5.82 6.10 -11.15
CA PHE A 18 -6.33 5.80 -12.48
C PHE A 18 -6.30 4.29 -12.77
N ILE A 19 -5.38 3.53 -12.13
CA ILE A 19 -5.36 2.06 -12.24
C ILE A 19 -6.65 1.48 -11.65
N SER A 20 -7.05 1.98 -10.48
CA SER A 20 -8.28 1.56 -9.80
C SER A 20 -9.54 2.01 -10.54
N ALA A 21 -9.54 3.21 -11.11
CA ALA A 21 -10.65 3.73 -11.90
C ALA A 21 -10.81 2.95 -13.23
N ALA A 22 -9.70 2.69 -13.94
CA ALA A 22 -9.70 1.98 -15.21
C ALA A 22 -10.12 0.51 -15.08
N SER A 23 -9.85 -0.12 -13.93
CA SER A 23 -10.29 -1.50 -13.65
C SER A 23 -11.78 -1.59 -13.28
N PHE A 24 -12.44 -0.46 -12.97
CA PHE A 24 -13.85 -0.44 -12.64
C PHE A 24 -14.70 -0.41 -13.91
N GLN A 25 -14.63 0.69 -14.69
CA GLN A 25 -15.37 0.89 -15.93
C GLN A 25 -14.65 1.93 -16.83
N GLU A 26 -15.11 2.08 -18.08
CA GLU A 26 -14.62 3.09 -19.04
C GLU A 26 -13.09 3.06 -19.29
N THR A 27 -12.48 1.87 -19.24
CA THR A 27 -11.01 1.64 -19.24
C THR A 27 -10.24 2.48 -20.27
N THR A 28 -10.65 2.47 -21.54
CA THR A 28 -9.96 3.22 -22.60
C THR A 28 -9.95 4.73 -22.31
N ARG A 29 -11.10 5.30 -21.91
CA ARG A 29 -11.23 6.72 -21.62
C ARG A 29 -10.35 7.12 -20.43
N VAL A 30 -10.37 6.33 -19.36
CA VAL A 30 -9.58 6.59 -18.15
C VAL A 30 -8.08 6.57 -18.46
N LEU A 31 -7.60 5.54 -19.18
CA LEU A 31 -6.19 5.42 -19.54
C LEU A 31 -5.73 6.53 -20.50
N THR A 32 -6.55 6.91 -21.49
CA THR A 32 -6.23 8.02 -22.39
C THR A 32 -6.10 9.34 -21.64
N ASN A 33 -7.01 9.64 -20.71
CA ASN A 33 -6.95 10.86 -19.92
C ASN A 33 -5.71 10.87 -19.00
N ALA A 34 -5.43 9.77 -18.32
CA ALA A 34 -4.27 9.64 -17.45
C ALA A 34 -2.94 9.80 -18.24
N ALA A 35 -2.84 9.17 -19.43
CA ALA A 35 -1.68 9.28 -20.30
C ALA A 35 -1.49 10.72 -20.83
N THR A 36 -2.56 11.37 -21.25
CA THR A 36 -2.51 12.77 -21.76
C THR A 36 -2.11 13.75 -20.66
N ALA A 37 -2.59 13.53 -19.44
CA ALA A 37 -2.27 14.37 -18.28
C ALA A 37 -0.92 14.00 -17.62
N GLY A 38 -0.25 12.93 -18.04
CA GLY A 38 0.99 12.45 -17.40
C GLY A 38 0.80 12.03 -15.94
N GLN A 39 -0.37 11.48 -15.59
CA GLN A 39 -0.68 11.09 -14.22
C GLN A 39 0.21 9.94 -13.74
N THR A 40 0.62 10.00 -12.47
CA THR A 40 1.39 8.95 -11.80
C THR A 40 0.55 8.36 -10.69
N ASP A 41 0.43 7.03 -10.66
CA ASP A 41 -0.28 6.33 -9.58
C ASP A 41 0.69 5.96 -8.45
N TYR A 42 0.28 6.19 -7.20
CA TYR A 42 1.16 6.06 -6.03
C TYR A 42 0.97 4.76 -5.24
N LEU A 43 0.10 3.83 -5.68
CA LEU A 43 -0.02 2.50 -5.05
C LEU A 43 -0.38 2.57 -3.56
N ARG A 44 -1.28 3.49 -3.18
CA ARG A 44 -1.74 3.70 -1.79
C ARG A 44 -2.97 2.88 -1.42
N GLY A 45 -3.79 2.51 -2.40
CA GLY A 45 -5.04 1.79 -2.27
C GLY A 45 -4.90 0.28 -2.50
N LEU A 46 -5.98 -0.44 -2.24
CA LEU A 46 -5.98 -1.91 -2.33
C LEU A 46 -5.98 -2.40 -3.78
N LYS A 47 -6.89 -1.88 -4.62
CA LYS A 47 -7.11 -2.40 -5.99
C LYS A 47 -5.89 -2.29 -6.89
N GLU A 48 -5.23 -1.14 -6.86
CA GLU A 48 -4.01 -0.91 -7.62
C GLU A 48 -2.85 -1.83 -7.18
N ASN A 49 -2.66 -2.06 -5.88
CA ASN A 49 -1.64 -3.00 -5.40
C ASN A 49 -1.95 -4.44 -5.83
N VAL A 50 -3.23 -4.84 -5.79
CA VAL A 50 -3.67 -6.16 -6.29
C VAL A 50 -3.40 -6.29 -7.79
N ALA A 51 -3.71 -5.27 -8.58
CA ALA A 51 -3.51 -5.30 -10.04
C ALA A 51 -2.02 -5.41 -10.43
N VAL A 52 -1.15 -4.74 -9.69
CA VAL A 52 0.31 -4.77 -9.92
C VAL A 52 0.97 -6.02 -9.31
N GLY A 53 0.29 -6.70 -8.36
CA GLY A 53 0.83 -7.86 -7.65
C GLY A 53 1.74 -7.52 -6.46
N ARG A 54 1.61 -6.31 -5.91
CA ARG A 54 2.33 -5.87 -4.69
C ARG A 54 1.52 -6.23 -3.43
N LEU A 55 2.22 -6.44 -2.31
CA LEU A 55 1.59 -6.62 -0.99
C LEU A 55 0.62 -5.45 -0.69
N ILE A 56 -0.64 -5.78 -0.44
CA ILE A 56 -1.69 -4.79 -0.18
C ILE A 56 -1.45 -4.04 1.14
N PRO A 57 -1.82 -2.75 1.25
CA PRO A 57 -1.69 -1.97 2.48
C PRO A 57 -2.81 -2.28 3.49
N ALA A 58 -3.04 -3.57 3.79
CA ALA A 58 -4.00 -4.04 4.78
C ALA A 58 -3.51 -5.32 5.44
N GLY A 59 -4.01 -5.62 6.64
CA GLY A 59 -3.58 -6.79 7.42
C GLY A 59 -2.07 -6.77 7.68
N THR A 60 -1.39 -7.89 7.42
CA THR A 60 0.06 -8.03 7.56
C THR A 60 0.87 -7.08 6.65
N GLY A 61 0.25 -6.52 5.62
CA GLY A 61 0.87 -5.54 4.74
C GLY A 61 0.89 -4.11 5.30
N LEU A 62 0.28 -3.85 6.47
CA LEU A 62 0.36 -2.56 7.15
C LEU A 62 1.80 -2.26 7.60
N HIS A 63 2.22 -1.00 7.49
CA HIS A 63 3.58 -0.59 7.87
C HIS A 63 3.93 -0.95 9.32
N GLU A 64 2.95 -0.85 10.22
CA GLU A 64 3.10 -1.16 11.64
C GLU A 64 3.49 -2.63 11.90
N TYR A 65 2.98 -3.56 11.09
CA TYR A 65 3.19 -4.99 11.31
C TYR A 65 4.35 -5.58 10.53
N ARG A 66 4.92 -4.84 9.56
CA ARG A 66 5.99 -5.38 8.70
C ARG A 66 7.35 -5.49 9.36
N ASN A 67 7.61 -4.72 10.41
CA ASN A 67 8.91 -4.66 11.08
C ASN A 67 8.87 -5.29 12.48
N ILE A 68 7.87 -6.14 12.76
CA ILE A 68 7.82 -6.88 14.01
C ILE A 68 8.86 -7.99 13.93
N ILE A 69 9.93 -7.85 14.72
CA ILE A 69 10.95 -8.88 14.91
C ILE A 69 10.52 -9.71 16.12
N VAL A 70 10.37 -11.01 15.91
CA VAL A 70 10.07 -11.96 16.99
C VAL A 70 11.39 -12.62 17.38
N GLY A 71 11.94 -12.22 18.52
CA GLY A 71 13.11 -12.84 19.15
C GLY A 71 12.69 -13.87 20.20
N ASN A 72 13.52 -14.90 20.39
CA ASN A 72 13.34 -15.85 21.47
C ASN A 72 14.07 -15.31 22.71
N THR A 73 13.42 -15.21 23.87
CA THR A 73 14.00 -14.56 25.07
C THR A 73 15.30 -15.22 25.55
N SER A 74 15.53 -16.48 25.18
CA SER A 74 16.77 -17.20 25.48
C SER A 74 17.96 -16.79 24.61
N GLU A 75 17.74 -16.42 23.34
CA GLU A 75 18.82 -16.07 22.40
C GLU A 75 19.37 -14.66 22.68
N GLU A 76 18.52 -13.73 23.15
CA GLU A 76 18.96 -12.39 23.58
C GLU A 76 19.83 -12.43 24.84
N GLN A 77 19.63 -13.43 25.72
CA GLN A 77 20.49 -13.66 26.88
C GLN A 77 21.84 -14.23 26.48
N ASP A 78 21.87 -15.19 25.54
CA ASP A 78 23.10 -15.79 25.03
C ASP A 78 23.95 -14.76 24.25
N ASP A 79 23.32 -13.90 23.45
CA ASP A 79 23.99 -12.83 22.72
C ASP A 79 24.55 -11.76 23.68
N ALA A 80 23.80 -11.39 24.72
CA ALA A 80 24.25 -10.44 25.73
C ALA A 80 25.43 -10.99 26.57
N GLU A 81 25.39 -12.26 26.96
CA GLU A 81 26.50 -12.92 27.67
C GLU A 81 27.75 -13.04 26.79
N SER A 82 27.58 -13.34 25.50
CA SER A 82 28.68 -13.45 24.54
C SER A 82 29.41 -12.12 24.35
N ILE A 83 28.66 -11.01 24.25
CA ILE A 83 29.20 -9.66 24.12
C ILE A 83 29.91 -9.24 25.41
N GLN A 84 29.36 -9.53 26.59
CA GLN A 84 29.98 -9.21 27.88
C GLN A 84 31.33 -9.93 28.07
N LYS A 85 31.44 -11.17 27.58
CA LYS A 85 32.64 -12.00 27.69
C LYS A 85 33.75 -11.63 26.71
N ALA A 86 33.41 -10.99 25.60
CA ALA A 86 34.38 -10.48 24.63
C ALA A 86 34.95 -9.10 25.01
N VAL A 87 34.26 -8.37 25.90
CA VAL A 87 34.67 -7.03 26.39
C VAL A 87 35.49 -7.10 27.68
N SER A 88 35.46 -8.24 28.40
CA SER A 88 36.32 -8.53 29.55
C SER A 88 37.62 -9.24 29.15
#